data_AF-A0A7X2KF39-F1
#
_entry.id   AF-A0A7X2KF39-F1
#
_cell.length_a   1.000
_cell.length_b   1.000
_cell.length_c   1.000
_cell.angle_alpha   90.00
_cell.angle_beta   90.00
_cell.angle_gamma   90.00
#
_symmetry.space_group_name_H-M   'P 1'
#
loop_
_entity.id
_entity.type
_entity.pdbx_description
1 polymer ?
#
loop_
_entity_poly.entity_id
_entity_poly.type
_entity_poly.pdbx_seq_one_letter_code
_entity_poly.pdbx_strand_id
1 'polypeptide(L)'
;MVALTVISTSAPAQDSARRIILNEYQLDGDVGAFRVSVRAANVRDRPATRSGKSGLLKRGALIKSLGRVEGTRWYAVEQERRFIGFMYDKTIEPVLDTALTEEERQALGLDPPEDPLKGIEIEPLKGAFVAQQRDNVIRARPEAGTRSVGKLRRGERIEAIGRPKGYPDWVAVGREGQALGFMREEGLLRVIDAALSQPLSGKLQIEGSITCAYELAFKGRSAVVGEVYGSADYAGNLACTRNGGLEMFSILMFVVEGARPGADGDLHQINMDLLELGDVERPFSVIMSYDNNASLVMFDTSSRTSYIRRGFRAERPAGSIPEALSASIDIALNALNDSAWSDLAGL
;
A
#
# COMPACT_ATOMS: atom_id res chain seq x y z
N MET A 1 -66.08 -27.02 28.21
CA MET A 1 -65.57 -25.67 27.90
C MET A 1 -64.21 -25.86 27.26
N VAL A 2 -64.14 -25.83 25.92
CA VAL A 2 -62.91 -26.11 25.15
C VAL A 2 -62.15 -24.79 25.00
N ALA A 3 -60.92 -24.73 25.53
CA ALA A 3 -60.04 -23.59 25.36
C ALA A 3 -59.48 -23.60 23.93
N LEU A 4 -59.82 -22.57 23.15
CA LEU A 4 -59.18 -22.29 21.88
C LEU A 4 -57.78 -21.73 22.16
N THR A 5 -56.76 -22.55 21.93
CA THR A 5 -55.37 -22.08 21.84
C THR A 5 -55.22 -21.33 20.52
N VAL A 6 -55.10 -20.00 20.57
CA VAL A 6 -54.72 -19.20 19.41
C VAL A 6 -53.23 -19.42 19.18
N ILE A 7 -52.90 -20.22 18.16
CA ILE A 7 -51.54 -20.38 17.66
C ILE A 7 -51.17 -19.07 16.95
N SER A 8 -50.17 -18.36 17.48
CA SER A 8 -49.58 -17.18 16.85
C SER A 8 -48.88 -17.58 15.56
N THR A 9 -49.48 -17.27 14.42
CA THR A 9 -48.98 -17.56 13.06
C THR A 9 -48.11 -16.43 12.47
N SER A 10 -47.66 -15.45 13.27
CA SER A 10 -47.23 -14.15 12.72
C SER A 10 -45.76 -14.03 12.27
N ALA A 11 -44.82 -14.86 12.77
CA ALA A 11 -43.40 -14.65 12.50
C ALA A 11 -42.93 -15.04 11.06
N PRO A 12 -43.24 -16.24 10.52
CA PRO A 12 -42.76 -16.63 9.19
C PRO A 12 -43.48 -15.91 8.03
N ALA A 13 -44.75 -15.53 8.23
CA ALA A 13 -45.51 -14.76 7.23
C ALA A 13 -45.00 -13.31 7.10
N GLN A 14 -44.59 -12.68 8.21
CA GLN A 14 -44.00 -11.33 8.20
C GLN A 14 -42.62 -11.29 7.56
N ASP A 15 -41.78 -12.32 7.78
CA ASP A 15 -40.47 -12.43 7.13
C ASP A 15 -40.60 -12.61 5.61
N SER A 16 -41.56 -13.44 5.18
CA SER A 16 -41.88 -13.66 3.76
C SER A 16 -42.39 -12.39 3.08
N ALA A 17 -43.29 -11.64 3.74
CA ALA A 17 -43.81 -10.37 3.21
C ALA A 17 -42.72 -9.28 3.10
N ARG A 18 -41.79 -9.23 4.05
CA ARG A 18 -40.68 -8.27 4.02
C ARG A 18 -39.65 -8.61 2.94
N ARG A 19 -39.39 -9.89 2.70
CA ARG A 19 -38.52 -10.33 1.58
C ARG A 19 -39.10 -10.01 0.21
N ILE A 20 -40.43 -9.99 0.04
CA ILE A 20 -41.05 -9.52 -1.20
C ILE A 20 -40.71 -8.06 -1.46
N ILE A 21 -40.75 -7.20 -0.43
CA ILE A 21 -40.37 -5.78 -0.55
C ILE A 21 -38.90 -5.63 -0.92
N LEU A 22 -38.01 -6.46 -0.36
CA LEU A 22 -36.59 -6.43 -0.71
C LEU A 22 -36.35 -6.68 -2.20
N ASN A 23 -37.11 -7.59 -2.81
CA ASN A 23 -37.00 -7.94 -4.24
C ASN A 23 -37.42 -6.81 -5.18
N GLU A 24 -38.07 -5.75 -4.69
CA GLU A 24 -38.39 -4.55 -5.47
C GLU A 24 -37.16 -3.68 -5.74
N TYR A 25 -36.05 -3.92 -5.01
CA TYR A 25 -34.87 -3.07 -5.04
C TYR A 25 -33.66 -3.80 -5.58
N GLN A 26 -32.97 -3.16 -6.50
CA GLN A 26 -31.62 -3.53 -6.87
C GLN A 26 -30.67 -3.11 -5.76
N LEU A 27 -29.88 -4.06 -5.26
CA LEU A 27 -28.88 -3.80 -4.25
C LEU A 27 -27.48 -3.71 -4.87
N ASP A 28 -26.72 -2.72 -4.45
CA ASP A 28 -25.33 -2.52 -4.78
C ASP A 28 -24.45 -2.61 -3.54
N GLY A 29 -23.40 -3.43 -3.62
CA GLY A 29 -22.24 -3.31 -2.76
C GLY A 29 -22.46 -3.36 -1.24
N ASP A 30 -21.43 -2.91 -0.50
CA ASP A 30 -21.27 -2.89 0.96
C ASP A 30 -22.02 -3.98 1.78
N VAL A 31 -21.86 -5.23 1.37
CA VAL A 31 -22.36 -6.40 2.11
C VAL A 31 -21.47 -6.68 3.32
N GLY A 32 -22.01 -7.04 4.47
CA GLY A 32 -21.18 -7.41 5.64
C GLY A 32 -21.70 -6.88 6.96
N ALA A 33 -20.86 -6.89 8.00
CA ALA A 33 -21.26 -6.41 9.31
C ALA A 33 -21.28 -4.88 9.39
N PHE A 34 -22.34 -4.34 10.00
CA PHE A 34 -22.48 -2.93 10.33
C PHE A 34 -22.86 -2.77 11.79
N ARG A 35 -22.43 -1.66 12.39
CA ARG A 35 -22.76 -1.29 13.76
C ARG A 35 -23.55 0.01 13.76
N VAL A 36 -24.58 0.09 14.60
CA VAL A 36 -25.33 1.33 14.80
C VAL A 36 -24.46 2.35 15.54
N SER A 37 -24.18 3.49 14.92
CA SER A 37 -23.28 4.53 15.43
C SER A 37 -24.01 5.63 16.23
N VAL A 38 -25.30 5.82 15.98
CA VAL A 38 -26.15 6.81 16.65
C VAL A 38 -26.86 6.20 17.88
N ARG A 39 -27.36 7.06 18.80
CA ARG A 39 -28.04 6.61 20.04
C ARG A 39 -29.18 5.62 19.77
N ALA A 40 -30.00 5.92 18.76
CA ALA A 40 -31.05 5.06 18.27
C ALA A 40 -31.29 5.31 16.78
N ALA A 41 -31.41 4.24 15.99
CA ALA A 41 -31.60 4.28 14.55
C ALA A 41 -32.91 3.58 14.17
N ASN A 42 -33.72 4.24 13.34
CA ASN A 42 -34.96 3.64 12.85
C ASN A 42 -34.64 2.64 11.73
N VAL A 43 -35.24 1.46 11.82
CA VAL A 43 -35.36 0.53 10.70
C VAL A 43 -36.70 0.80 10.03
N ARG A 44 -36.71 0.82 8.69
CA ARG A 44 -37.87 1.24 7.91
C ARG A 44 -38.33 0.19 6.92
N ASP A 45 -39.62 0.21 6.61
CA ASP A 45 -40.21 -0.73 5.65
C ASP A 45 -39.75 -0.49 4.20
N ARG A 46 -39.38 0.76 3.88
CA ARG A 46 -38.85 1.17 2.56
C ARG A 46 -37.68 2.15 2.71
N PRO A 47 -36.78 2.26 1.72
CA PRO A 47 -35.60 3.15 1.72
C PRO A 47 -35.97 4.64 1.57
N ALA A 48 -36.78 5.16 2.50
CA ALA A 48 -37.27 6.54 2.50
C ALA A 48 -37.49 7.06 3.92
N THR A 49 -37.23 8.34 4.17
CA THR A 49 -37.42 8.94 5.51
C THR A 49 -38.89 9.04 5.94
N ARG A 50 -39.83 8.94 4.98
CA ARG A 50 -41.27 9.02 5.21
C ARG A 50 -41.96 7.64 5.28
N SER A 51 -41.24 6.55 5.04
CA SER A 51 -41.83 5.20 5.12
C SER A 51 -42.10 4.79 6.56
N GLY A 52 -42.95 3.76 6.72
CA GLY A 52 -43.24 3.15 8.00
C GLY A 52 -41.99 2.69 8.74
N LYS A 53 -42.03 2.75 10.07
CA LYS A 53 -40.95 2.28 10.93
C LYS A 53 -41.22 0.81 11.26
N SER A 54 -40.30 -0.06 10.84
CA SER A 54 -40.36 -1.50 11.11
C SER A 54 -39.72 -1.87 12.44
N GLY A 55 -38.85 -1.01 12.97
CA GLY A 55 -38.13 -1.23 14.22
C GLY A 55 -37.22 -0.08 14.65
N LEU A 56 -36.55 -0.27 15.79
CA LEU A 56 -35.58 0.68 16.34
C LEU A 56 -34.39 -0.08 16.93
N LEU A 57 -33.18 0.25 16.48
CA LEU A 57 -31.94 -0.34 16.99
C LEU A 57 -31.16 0.70 17.80
N LYS A 58 -30.54 0.26 18.90
CA LYS A 58 -29.72 1.13 19.76
C LYS A 58 -28.27 1.16 19.29
N ARG A 59 -27.52 2.18 19.71
CA ARG A 59 -26.07 2.26 19.50
C ARG A 59 -25.38 0.94 19.86
N GLY A 60 -24.45 0.52 19.02
CA GLY A 60 -23.65 -0.68 19.22
C GLY A 60 -24.29 -1.96 18.69
N ALA A 61 -25.59 -1.95 18.37
CA ALA A 61 -26.26 -3.10 17.76
C ALA A 61 -25.57 -3.50 16.45
N LEU A 62 -25.31 -4.80 16.30
CA LEU A 62 -24.77 -5.40 15.10
C LEU A 62 -25.89 -5.85 14.18
N ILE A 63 -25.68 -5.60 12.89
CA ILE A 63 -26.56 -5.99 11.79
C ILE A 63 -25.70 -6.45 10.61
N LYS A 64 -26.30 -7.24 9.73
CA LYS A 64 -25.71 -7.59 8.43
C LYS A 64 -26.34 -6.70 7.37
N SER A 65 -25.53 -5.96 6.63
CA SER A 65 -25.95 -5.34 5.38
C SER A 65 -26.06 -6.42 4.30
N LEU A 66 -27.20 -6.47 3.63
CA LEU A 66 -27.42 -7.21 2.39
C LEU A 66 -27.00 -6.42 1.15
N GLY A 67 -26.77 -5.13 1.34
CA GLY A 67 -26.31 -4.21 0.34
C GLY A 67 -27.03 -2.88 0.41
N ARG A 68 -26.48 -1.89 -0.25
CA ARG A 68 -27.10 -0.57 -0.38
C ARG A 68 -28.13 -0.62 -1.50
N VAL A 69 -29.20 0.16 -1.39
CA VAL A 69 -30.21 0.26 -2.45
C VAL A 69 -29.69 1.24 -3.49
N GLU A 70 -29.61 0.79 -4.74
CA GLU A 70 -29.02 1.52 -5.87
C GLU A 70 -29.61 2.94 -5.99
N GLY A 71 -28.74 3.93 -6.20
CA GLY A 71 -29.13 5.33 -6.34
C GLY A 71 -29.60 6.01 -5.05
N THR A 72 -29.58 5.32 -3.90
CA THR A 72 -30.02 5.86 -2.61
C THR A 72 -28.91 5.82 -1.56
N ARG A 73 -29.19 6.24 -0.32
CA ARG A 73 -28.29 6.14 0.85
C ARG A 73 -28.83 5.16 1.90
N TRP A 74 -29.62 4.18 1.47
CA TRP A 74 -30.26 3.22 2.35
C TRP A 74 -29.66 1.84 2.17
N TYR A 75 -29.50 1.13 3.28
CA TYR A 75 -28.99 -0.22 3.34
C TYR A 75 -30.13 -1.17 3.66
N ALA A 76 -30.28 -2.23 2.89
CA ALA A 76 -31.10 -3.38 3.28
C ALA A 76 -30.35 -4.16 4.36
N VAL A 77 -31.01 -4.40 5.50
CA VAL A 77 -30.34 -4.96 6.67
C VAL A 77 -31.04 -6.18 7.24
N GLU A 78 -30.24 -7.13 7.69
CA GLU A 78 -30.63 -8.32 8.43
C GLU A 78 -30.13 -8.26 9.87
N GLN A 79 -30.89 -8.89 10.77
CA GLN A 79 -30.46 -9.22 12.12
C GLN A 79 -30.93 -10.65 12.41
N GLU A 80 -30.08 -11.48 13.02
CA GLU A 80 -30.38 -12.90 13.29
C GLU A 80 -30.85 -13.65 12.02
N ARG A 81 -30.23 -13.35 10.87
CA ARG A 81 -30.52 -13.96 9.55
C ARG A 81 -31.94 -13.72 9.03
N ARG A 82 -32.61 -12.68 9.54
CA ARG A 82 -33.93 -12.22 9.07
C ARG A 82 -33.84 -10.81 8.56
N PHE A 83 -34.54 -10.52 7.46
CA PHE A 83 -34.60 -9.18 6.90
C PHE A 83 -35.51 -8.30 7.77
N ILE A 84 -34.93 -7.23 8.34
CA ILE A 84 -35.63 -6.37 9.29
C ILE A 84 -36.06 -5.02 8.69
N GLY A 85 -35.52 -4.66 7.51
CA GLY A 85 -35.90 -3.48 6.74
C GLY A 85 -34.69 -2.69 6.25
N PHE A 86 -34.87 -1.38 6.10
CA PHE A 86 -33.87 -0.46 5.55
C PHE A 86 -33.36 0.53 6.60
N MET A 87 -32.06 0.80 6.58
CA MET A 87 -31.40 1.77 7.47
C MET A 87 -30.63 2.82 6.67
N TYR A 88 -30.62 4.06 7.16
CA TYR A 88 -29.95 5.16 6.49
C TYR A 88 -28.45 5.16 6.81
N ASP A 89 -27.61 5.39 5.82
CA ASP A 89 -26.14 5.27 5.93
C ASP A 89 -25.53 6.04 7.11
N LYS A 90 -25.99 7.26 7.41
CA LYS A 90 -25.46 8.06 8.54
C LYS A 90 -25.77 7.49 9.92
N THR A 91 -26.53 6.39 10.01
CA THR A 91 -26.90 5.77 11.29
C THR A 91 -26.10 4.51 11.60
N ILE A 92 -25.29 4.04 10.65
CA ILE A 92 -24.55 2.79 10.73
C ILE A 92 -23.12 3.00 10.20
N GLU A 93 -22.19 2.18 10.67
CA GLU A 93 -20.81 2.17 10.21
C GLU A 93 -20.37 0.73 9.91
N PRO A 94 -19.56 0.50 8.86
CA PRO A 94 -19.08 -0.83 8.55
C PRO A 94 -18.16 -1.33 9.67
N VAL A 95 -18.31 -2.59 10.05
CA VAL A 95 -17.41 -3.29 10.97
C VAL A 95 -16.50 -4.19 10.14
N LEU A 96 -15.20 -4.07 10.36
CA LEU A 96 -14.21 -4.92 9.70
C LEU A 96 -14.36 -6.36 10.20
N ASP A 97 -14.26 -7.34 9.31
CA ASP A 97 -14.31 -8.76 9.68
C ASP A 97 -13.27 -9.13 10.76
N THR A 98 -12.11 -8.49 10.76
CA THR A 98 -11.04 -8.69 11.77
C THR A 98 -11.41 -8.16 13.16
N ALA A 99 -12.43 -7.34 13.26
CA ALA A 99 -12.93 -6.80 14.52
C ALA A 99 -14.14 -7.57 15.08
N LEU A 100 -14.63 -8.58 14.36
CA LEU A 100 -15.74 -9.44 14.79
C LEU A 100 -15.21 -10.66 15.53
N THR A 101 -15.85 -11.02 16.63
CA THR A 101 -15.66 -12.35 17.22
C THR A 101 -16.31 -13.42 16.34
N GLU A 102 -15.89 -14.68 16.51
CA GLU A 102 -16.51 -15.80 15.79
C GLU A 102 -18.00 -15.93 16.12
N GLU A 103 -18.40 -15.67 17.37
CA GLU A 103 -19.81 -15.67 17.79
C GLU A 103 -20.61 -14.57 17.09
N GLU A 104 -20.08 -13.35 17.01
CA GLU A 104 -20.73 -12.24 16.29
C GLU A 104 -20.88 -12.55 14.80
N ARG A 105 -19.85 -13.14 14.18
CA ARG A 105 -19.85 -13.56 12.78
C ARG A 105 -20.94 -14.60 12.51
N GLN A 106 -21.02 -15.63 13.34
CA GLN A 106 -22.03 -16.69 13.23
C GLN A 106 -23.45 -16.16 13.46
N ALA A 107 -23.65 -15.28 14.44
CA ALA A 107 -24.93 -14.65 14.72
C ALA A 107 -25.43 -13.80 13.53
N LEU A 108 -24.51 -13.17 12.81
CA LEU A 108 -24.81 -12.43 11.58
C LEU A 108 -24.98 -13.34 10.36
N GLY A 109 -24.69 -14.64 10.46
CA GLY A 109 -24.68 -15.54 9.30
C GLY A 109 -23.69 -15.07 8.24
N LEU A 110 -22.53 -14.58 8.68
CA LEU A 110 -21.38 -14.32 7.84
C LEU A 110 -20.54 -15.60 7.82
N ASP A 111 -20.20 -16.08 6.64
CA ASP A 111 -19.28 -17.21 6.55
C ASP A 111 -17.90 -16.80 7.11
N PRO A 112 -17.09 -17.76 7.60
CA PRO A 112 -15.69 -17.52 7.92
C PRO A 112 -15.01 -16.77 6.77
N PRO A 113 -13.93 -16.02 7.02
CA PRO A 113 -13.16 -15.47 5.93
C PRO A 113 -12.60 -16.67 5.15
N GLU A 114 -13.24 -17.02 4.03
CA GLU A 114 -12.63 -17.95 3.07
C GLU A 114 -11.28 -17.38 2.67
N ASP A 115 -10.34 -18.26 2.33
CA ASP A 115 -9.12 -17.83 1.62
C ASP A 115 -9.55 -16.90 0.48
N PRO A 116 -9.16 -15.61 0.52
CA PRO A 116 -9.66 -14.62 -0.43
C PRO A 116 -9.25 -14.97 -1.86
N LEU A 117 -8.22 -15.79 -2.06
CA LEU A 117 -7.75 -16.20 -3.38
C LEU A 117 -8.49 -17.42 -3.94
N LYS A 118 -9.33 -18.09 -3.14
CA LYS A 118 -10.01 -19.32 -3.54
C LYS A 118 -10.86 -19.11 -4.80
N GLY A 119 -10.52 -19.85 -5.86
CA GLY A 119 -11.23 -19.81 -7.14
C GLY A 119 -10.90 -18.59 -8.01
N ILE A 120 -9.89 -17.79 -7.64
CA ILE A 120 -9.42 -16.64 -8.41
C ILE A 120 -8.01 -16.95 -8.91
N GLU A 121 -7.82 -16.90 -10.24
CA GLU A 121 -6.49 -17.02 -10.84
C GLU A 121 -5.73 -15.69 -10.64
N ILE A 122 -4.51 -15.78 -10.09
CA ILE A 122 -3.68 -14.63 -9.76
C ILE A 122 -2.45 -14.58 -10.67
N GLU A 123 -2.31 -13.50 -11.43
CA GLU A 123 -1.09 -13.17 -12.17
C GLU A 123 -0.05 -12.60 -11.21
N PRO A 124 1.21 -13.07 -11.22
CA PRO A 124 2.23 -12.58 -10.31
C PRO A 124 2.44 -11.07 -10.43
N LEU A 125 2.33 -10.37 -9.30
CA LEU A 125 2.67 -8.96 -9.17
C LEU A 125 3.49 -8.85 -7.89
N LYS A 126 4.81 -8.71 -8.05
CA LYS A 126 5.70 -8.48 -6.92
C LYS A 126 5.82 -6.99 -6.65
N GLY A 127 6.02 -6.65 -5.38
CA GLY A 127 6.27 -5.29 -4.94
C GLY A 127 5.47 -4.92 -3.71
N ALA A 128 5.87 -3.82 -3.09
CA ALA A 128 5.15 -3.21 -1.99
C ALA A 128 4.32 -2.04 -2.52
N PHE A 129 3.25 -1.74 -1.81
CA PHE A 129 2.41 -0.60 -2.06
C PHE A 129 2.23 0.22 -0.79
N VAL A 130 1.98 1.52 -0.96
CA VAL A 130 1.56 2.43 0.09
C VAL A 130 0.17 2.97 -0.21
N ALA A 131 -0.70 2.96 0.78
CA ALA A 131 -2.02 3.55 0.70
C ALA A 131 -1.94 5.07 0.50
N GLN A 132 -2.53 5.59 -0.59
CA GLN A 132 -2.49 7.04 -0.91
C GLN A 132 -3.64 7.82 -0.26
N GLN A 133 -4.81 7.18 -0.17
CA GLN A 133 -6.02 7.81 0.35
C GLN A 133 -6.13 7.65 1.86
N ARG A 134 -6.94 8.48 2.51
CA ARG A 134 -7.17 8.43 3.96
C ARG A 134 -7.63 7.04 4.42
N ASP A 135 -8.47 6.41 3.61
CA ASP A 135 -9.27 5.25 3.97
C ASP A 135 -9.39 4.29 2.77
N ASN A 136 -8.45 3.36 2.61
CA ASN A 136 -8.47 2.36 1.53
C ASN A 136 -9.01 1.04 2.06
N VAL A 137 -10.12 0.57 1.50
CA VAL A 137 -10.79 -0.65 1.99
C VAL A 137 -10.21 -1.88 1.31
N ILE A 138 -9.87 -2.90 2.10
CA ILE A 138 -9.56 -4.25 1.62
C ILE A 138 -10.88 -5.01 1.54
N ARG A 139 -11.17 -5.57 0.37
CA ARG A 139 -12.42 -6.26 0.03
C ARG A 139 -12.18 -7.77 -0.05
N ALA A 140 -13.21 -8.56 0.26
CA ALA A 140 -13.14 -10.01 0.22
C ALA A 140 -13.02 -10.55 -1.22
N ARG A 141 -13.45 -9.79 -2.22
CA ARG A 141 -13.36 -10.12 -3.65
C ARG A 141 -12.96 -8.88 -4.46
N PRO A 142 -12.41 -9.05 -5.68
CA PRO A 142 -12.01 -7.95 -6.55
C PRO A 142 -13.23 -7.31 -7.24
N GLU A 143 -14.23 -6.94 -6.46
CA GLU A 143 -15.48 -6.35 -6.91
C GLU A 143 -15.91 -5.27 -5.92
N ALA A 144 -16.41 -4.16 -6.46
CA ALA A 144 -16.84 -3.02 -5.67
C ALA A 144 -17.98 -3.43 -4.74
N GLY A 145 -17.86 -3.05 -3.47
CA GLY A 145 -18.92 -3.27 -2.49
C GLY A 145 -19.09 -4.72 -2.03
N THR A 146 -18.16 -5.60 -2.34
CA THR A 146 -18.07 -6.86 -1.60
C THR A 146 -17.65 -6.61 -0.14
N ARG A 147 -17.71 -7.65 0.69
CA ARG A 147 -17.45 -7.54 2.12
C ARG A 147 -16.10 -6.87 2.43
N SER A 148 -16.12 -5.86 3.30
CA SER A 148 -14.91 -5.18 3.80
C SER A 148 -14.22 -6.07 4.83
N VAL A 149 -13.04 -6.57 4.50
CA VAL A 149 -12.26 -7.47 5.36
C VAL A 149 -11.12 -6.76 6.09
N GLY A 150 -10.78 -5.55 5.65
CA GLY A 150 -9.75 -4.73 6.27
C GLY A 150 -9.75 -3.31 5.74
N LYS A 151 -8.83 -2.49 6.26
CA LYS A 151 -8.66 -1.10 5.84
C LYS A 151 -7.22 -0.66 6.06
N LEU A 152 -6.69 0.14 5.14
CA LEU A 152 -5.41 0.82 5.27
C LEU A 152 -5.62 2.33 5.37
N ARG A 153 -4.89 2.94 6.28
CA ARG A 153 -4.74 4.39 6.41
C ARG A 153 -3.70 4.89 5.42
N ARG A 154 -3.81 6.16 5.06
CA ARG A 154 -2.80 6.86 4.24
C ARG A 154 -1.39 6.64 4.82
N GLY A 155 -0.44 6.23 3.98
CA GLY A 155 0.95 5.96 4.36
C GLY A 155 1.21 4.53 4.86
N GLU A 156 0.18 3.72 5.11
CA GLU A 156 0.39 2.32 5.50
C GLU A 156 0.85 1.48 4.30
N ARG A 157 1.84 0.60 4.56
CA ARG A 157 2.38 -0.35 3.59
C ARG A 157 1.58 -1.64 3.52
N ILE A 158 1.58 -2.25 2.35
CA ILE A 158 0.99 -3.56 2.08
C ILE A 158 1.75 -4.27 0.97
N GLU A 159 1.83 -5.60 1.02
CA GLU A 159 2.46 -6.40 -0.04
C GLU A 159 1.44 -6.71 -1.12
N ALA A 160 1.84 -6.64 -2.39
CA ALA A 160 1.08 -7.28 -3.45
C ALA A 160 1.43 -8.76 -3.53
N ILE A 161 0.38 -9.56 -3.64
CA ILE A 161 0.47 -10.98 -3.97
C ILE A 161 0.40 -11.15 -5.49
N GLY A 162 -0.48 -10.38 -6.13
CA GLY A 162 -0.70 -10.48 -7.55
C GLY A 162 -1.88 -9.67 -8.07
N ARG A 163 -2.12 -9.77 -9.37
CA ARG A 163 -3.28 -9.20 -10.04
C ARG A 163 -4.30 -10.32 -10.32
N PRO A 164 -5.54 -10.22 -9.84
CA PRO A 164 -6.60 -11.17 -10.19
C PRO A 164 -6.97 -11.07 -11.68
N LYS A 165 -6.91 -12.20 -12.39
CA LYS A 165 -7.20 -12.29 -13.82
C LYS A 165 -8.65 -11.91 -14.11
N GLY A 166 -8.85 -11.03 -15.07
CA GLY A 166 -10.16 -10.47 -15.41
C GLY A 166 -10.59 -9.25 -14.58
N TYR A 167 -9.75 -8.80 -13.63
CA TYR A 167 -10.02 -7.65 -12.75
C TYR A 167 -8.82 -6.68 -12.74
N PRO A 168 -8.59 -5.94 -13.84
CA PRO A 168 -7.35 -5.17 -14.04
C PRO A 168 -7.13 -4.07 -13.00
N ASP A 169 -8.21 -3.49 -12.46
CA ASP A 169 -8.16 -2.38 -11.50
C ASP A 169 -7.95 -2.82 -10.05
N TRP A 170 -7.73 -4.12 -9.81
CA TRP A 170 -7.62 -4.71 -8.48
C TRP A 170 -6.25 -5.33 -8.26
N VAL A 171 -5.80 -5.28 -7.02
CA VAL A 171 -4.58 -5.91 -6.54
C VAL A 171 -4.94 -6.83 -5.38
N ALA A 172 -4.54 -8.10 -5.47
CA ALA A 172 -4.58 -9.01 -4.34
C ALA A 172 -3.45 -8.63 -3.38
N VAL A 173 -3.80 -8.35 -2.13
CA VAL A 173 -2.87 -7.80 -1.14
C VAL A 173 -2.74 -8.70 0.09
N GLY A 174 -1.59 -8.61 0.73
CA GLY A 174 -1.25 -9.43 1.89
C GLY A 174 -0.23 -8.81 2.81
N ARG A 175 0.08 -9.54 3.89
CA ARG A 175 1.19 -9.27 4.79
C ARG A 175 1.88 -10.59 5.11
N GLU A 176 3.21 -10.60 5.08
CA GLU A 176 4.00 -11.77 5.47
C GLU A 176 3.60 -13.02 4.68
N GLY A 177 3.27 -12.84 3.39
CA GLY A 177 2.81 -13.91 2.50
C GLY A 177 1.37 -14.40 2.74
N GLN A 178 0.64 -13.88 3.73
CA GLN A 178 -0.77 -14.20 3.94
C GLN A 178 -1.68 -13.23 3.17
N ALA A 179 -2.58 -13.79 2.35
CA ALA A 179 -3.59 -13.02 1.65
C ALA A 179 -4.64 -12.44 2.59
N LEU A 180 -4.87 -11.13 2.47
CA LEU A 180 -5.88 -10.41 3.25
C LEU A 180 -7.14 -10.10 2.42
N GLY A 181 -6.99 -9.90 1.11
CA GLY A 181 -8.10 -9.58 0.21
C GLY A 181 -7.65 -8.78 -0.99
N PHE A 182 -8.53 -7.92 -1.51
CA PHE A 182 -8.33 -7.16 -2.73
C PHE A 182 -8.52 -5.66 -2.49
N MET A 183 -7.68 -4.86 -3.12
CA MET A 183 -7.74 -3.40 -3.07
C MET A 183 -7.78 -2.84 -4.49
N ARG A 184 -8.40 -1.66 -4.67
CA ARG A 184 -8.34 -0.96 -5.97
C ARG A 184 -6.97 -0.34 -6.15
N GLU A 185 -6.40 -0.49 -7.35
CA GLU A 185 -5.06 0.00 -7.68
C GLU A 185 -4.97 1.54 -7.56
N GLU A 186 -6.05 2.26 -7.86
CA GLU A 186 -6.16 3.74 -7.69
C GLU A 186 -5.90 4.23 -6.25
N GLY A 187 -6.07 3.37 -5.24
CA GLY A 187 -5.84 3.69 -3.84
C GLY A 187 -4.39 3.46 -3.39
N LEU A 188 -3.55 2.90 -4.27
CA LEU A 188 -2.23 2.38 -3.97
C LEU A 188 -1.16 3.12 -4.79
N LEU A 189 -0.04 3.40 -4.15
CA LEU A 189 1.20 3.80 -4.81
C LEU A 189 2.17 2.64 -4.78
N ARG A 190 2.73 2.26 -5.92
CA ARG A 190 3.84 1.30 -5.96
C ARG A 190 5.07 1.91 -5.29
N VAL A 191 5.70 1.14 -4.42
CA VAL A 191 6.98 1.49 -3.80
C VAL A 191 7.93 0.29 -3.81
N ILE A 192 9.22 0.56 -3.80
CA ILE A 192 10.24 -0.45 -3.49
C ILE A 192 10.49 -0.49 -1.99
N ASP A 193 10.85 -1.67 -1.48
CA ASP A 193 11.47 -1.76 -0.16
C ASP A 193 12.97 -1.67 -0.33
N ALA A 194 13.52 -0.48 -0.05
CA ALA A 194 14.93 -0.23 -0.19
C ALA A 194 15.73 -0.52 1.11
N ALA A 195 15.11 -1.05 2.16
CA ALA A 195 15.87 -1.37 3.38
C ALA A 195 16.88 -2.50 3.15
N LEU A 196 18.10 -2.32 3.65
CA LEU A 196 19.08 -3.41 3.73
C LEU A 196 19.00 -4.07 5.11
N SER A 197 18.94 -5.40 5.11
CA SER A 197 18.99 -6.19 6.35
C SER A 197 20.40 -6.35 6.92
N GLN A 198 21.43 -6.14 6.09
CA GLN A 198 22.84 -6.22 6.45
C GLN A 198 23.64 -5.12 5.74
N PRO A 199 24.77 -4.66 6.32
CA PRO A 199 25.68 -3.76 5.62
C PRO A 199 26.17 -4.37 4.30
N LEU A 200 26.28 -3.53 3.29
CA LEU A 200 26.78 -3.86 1.97
C LEU A 200 28.25 -3.45 1.87
N SER A 201 29.10 -4.33 1.39
CA SER A 201 30.52 -4.03 1.16
C SER A 201 30.98 -4.52 -0.20
N GLY A 202 31.94 -3.83 -0.79
CA GLY A 202 32.48 -4.22 -2.08
C GLY A 202 33.79 -3.52 -2.43
N LYS A 203 34.33 -3.89 -3.58
CA LYS A 203 35.52 -3.27 -4.17
C LYS A 203 35.24 -2.88 -5.61
N LEU A 204 35.78 -1.76 -6.03
CA LEU A 204 35.58 -1.16 -7.34
C LEU A 204 36.94 -0.78 -7.93
N GLN A 205 37.08 -1.01 -9.22
CA GLN A 205 38.20 -0.49 -9.99
C GLN A 205 37.68 0.67 -10.83
N ILE A 206 38.19 1.86 -10.55
CA ILE A 206 37.84 3.09 -11.27
C ILE A 206 38.92 3.35 -12.32
N GLU A 207 38.51 3.95 -13.43
CA GLU A 207 39.44 4.34 -14.51
C GLU A 207 40.57 5.24 -13.98
N GLY A 208 41.82 4.97 -14.40
CA GLY A 208 42.99 5.72 -13.92
C GLY A 208 43.74 5.08 -12.73
N SER A 209 43.68 3.76 -12.58
CA SER A 209 44.37 2.99 -11.53
C SER A 209 43.91 3.27 -10.10
N ILE A 210 42.68 3.77 -9.93
CA ILE A 210 42.09 4.00 -8.62
C ILE A 210 41.33 2.75 -8.19
N THR A 211 41.63 2.22 -7.00
CA THR A 211 40.91 1.07 -6.43
C THR A 211 40.21 1.53 -5.16
N CYS A 212 38.90 1.36 -5.09
CA CYS A 212 38.11 1.74 -3.92
C CYS A 212 37.52 0.50 -3.24
N ALA A 213 37.50 0.48 -1.92
CA ALA A 213 36.65 -0.39 -1.12
C ALA A 213 35.57 0.45 -0.46
N TYR A 214 34.38 -0.12 -0.30
CA TYR A 214 33.27 0.57 0.34
C TYR A 214 32.57 -0.32 1.36
N GLU A 215 31.98 0.33 2.36
CA GLU A 215 31.00 -0.24 3.27
C GLU A 215 29.83 0.75 3.39
N LEU A 216 28.61 0.24 3.28
CA LEU A 216 27.37 1.02 3.28
C LEU A 216 26.36 0.35 4.20
N ALA A 217 25.80 1.09 5.15
CA ALA A 217 24.81 0.59 6.10
C ALA A 217 23.51 1.40 6.02
N PHE A 218 22.38 0.68 6.01
CA PHE A 218 21.05 1.27 6.14
C PHE A 218 20.89 1.93 7.51
N LYS A 219 20.41 3.17 7.53
CA LYS A 219 20.23 3.98 8.74
C LYS A 219 18.78 4.16 9.15
N GLY A 220 17.87 4.03 8.21
CA GLY A 220 16.44 4.16 8.47
C GLY A 220 15.71 4.73 7.27
N ARG A 221 14.45 5.09 7.50
CA ARG A 221 13.65 5.79 6.51
C ARG A 221 13.36 7.21 6.95
N SER A 222 13.41 8.13 5.99
CA SER A 222 13.00 9.52 6.18
C SER A 222 11.73 9.80 5.40
N ALA A 223 10.88 10.67 5.95
CA ALA A 223 9.69 11.12 5.25
C ALA A 223 10.06 12.11 4.15
N VAL A 224 9.46 11.95 2.96
CA VAL A 224 9.53 12.96 1.91
C VAL A 224 8.37 13.94 2.11
N VAL A 225 8.68 15.22 2.25
CA VAL A 225 7.68 16.25 2.58
C VAL A 225 6.61 16.32 1.48
N GLY A 226 5.35 16.16 1.88
CA GLY A 226 4.20 16.21 0.97
C GLY A 226 3.81 14.86 0.36
N GLU A 227 4.69 13.85 0.47
CA GLU A 227 4.49 12.53 -0.12
C GLU A 227 3.99 11.50 0.90
N VAL A 228 3.39 10.41 0.40
CA VAL A 228 2.95 9.28 1.24
C VAL A 228 4.04 8.22 1.43
N TYR A 229 5.12 8.33 0.66
CA TYR A 229 6.29 7.45 0.71
C TYR A 229 7.51 8.20 1.28
N GLY A 230 8.55 7.45 1.60
CA GLY A 230 9.79 7.97 2.16
C GLY A 230 11.00 7.72 1.26
N SER A 231 12.16 8.04 1.81
CA SER A 231 13.45 7.55 1.34
C SER A 231 13.97 6.47 2.28
N ALA A 232 14.75 5.54 1.75
CA ALA A 232 15.66 4.70 2.53
C ALA A 232 17.03 5.37 2.56
N ASP A 233 17.56 5.63 3.74
CA ASP A 233 18.80 6.37 3.92
C ASP A 233 19.93 5.45 4.36
N TYR A 234 21.13 5.72 3.88
CA TYR A 234 22.33 4.95 4.13
C TYR A 234 23.49 5.87 4.47
N ALA A 235 24.41 5.38 5.29
CA ALA A 235 25.70 6.01 5.47
C ALA A 235 26.80 4.97 5.31
N GLY A 236 27.92 5.40 4.73
CA GLY A 236 29.01 4.52 4.40
C GLY A 236 30.36 5.23 4.41
N ASN A 237 31.40 4.45 4.18
CA ASN A 237 32.76 4.94 4.02
C ASN A 237 33.36 4.37 2.75
N LEU A 238 34.23 5.16 2.13
CA LEU A 238 35.07 4.77 1.02
C LEU A 238 36.53 4.81 1.44
N ALA A 239 37.29 3.81 0.98
CA ALA A 239 38.73 3.74 1.11
C ALA A 239 39.31 3.55 -0.30
N CYS A 240 39.85 4.62 -0.89
CA CYS A 240 40.31 4.66 -2.26
C CYS A 240 41.83 4.82 -2.34
N THR A 241 42.48 3.92 -3.06
CA THR A 241 43.92 4.01 -3.35
C THR A 241 44.14 4.64 -4.71
N ARG A 242 44.88 5.74 -4.77
CA ARG A 242 45.29 6.43 -6.01
C ARG A 242 46.80 6.70 -5.97
N ASN A 243 47.54 6.25 -6.99
CA ASN A 243 48.99 6.45 -7.07
C ASN A 243 49.78 6.01 -5.82
N GLY A 244 49.28 5.01 -5.08
CA GLY A 244 49.87 4.52 -3.83
C GLY A 244 49.47 5.27 -2.56
N GLY A 245 48.77 6.41 -2.66
CA GLY A 245 48.13 7.08 -1.53
C GLY A 245 46.76 6.46 -1.22
N LEU A 246 46.42 6.37 0.07
CA LEU A 246 45.13 5.89 0.55
C LEU A 246 44.31 7.07 1.07
N GLU A 247 43.18 7.32 0.43
CA GLU A 247 42.21 8.34 0.83
C GLU A 247 40.97 7.69 1.43
N MET A 248 40.46 8.25 2.52
CA MET A 248 39.22 7.78 3.15
C MET A 248 38.23 8.92 3.28
N PHE A 249 36.99 8.68 2.87
CA PHE A 249 35.94 9.69 2.92
C PHE A 249 34.57 9.07 3.19
N SER A 250 33.68 9.85 3.78
CA SER A 250 32.35 9.41 4.16
C SER A 250 31.33 9.72 3.08
N ILE A 251 30.37 8.81 2.92
CA ILE A 251 29.28 8.96 1.97
C ILE A 251 27.95 8.84 2.66
N LEU A 252 26.98 9.63 2.18
CA LEU A 252 25.57 9.40 2.45
C LEU A 252 24.91 8.97 1.15
N MET A 253 23.96 8.07 1.23
CA MET A 253 23.13 7.71 0.10
C MET A 253 21.67 7.68 0.51
N PHE A 254 20.79 7.90 -0.43
CA PHE A 254 19.38 7.60 -0.23
C PHE A 254 18.71 7.12 -1.51
N VAL A 255 17.67 6.30 -1.33
CA VAL A 255 16.80 5.81 -2.40
C VAL A 255 15.40 6.33 -2.12
N VAL A 256 14.80 7.06 -3.06
CA VAL A 256 13.39 7.46 -2.97
C VAL A 256 12.52 6.26 -3.31
N GLU A 257 11.75 5.76 -2.34
CA GLU A 257 11.02 4.49 -2.46
C GLU A 257 9.80 4.58 -3.39
N GLY A 258 9.23 5.78 -3.57
CA GLY A 258 8.18 6.04 -4.55
C GLY A 258 8.74 6.23 -5.95
N ALA A 259 8.03 5.74 -6.97
CA ALA A 259 8.40 5.98 -8.36
C ALA A 259 8.29 7.48 -8.72
N ARG A 260 9.19 7.96 -9.57
CA ARG A 260 9.25 9.35 -10.02
C ARG A 260 7.97 9.71 -10.79
N PRO A 261 7.30 10.85 -10.49
CA PRO A 261 6.10 11.26 -11.20
C PRO A 261 6.35 11.39 -12.71
N GLY A 262 5.47 10.79 -13.53
CA GLY A 262 5.54 10.86 -14.99
C GLY A 262 6.50 9.87 -15.67
N ALA A 263 7.23 9.05 -14.91
CA ALA A 263 7.91 7.88 -15.45
C ALA A 263 6.94 6.69 -15.56
N ASP A 264 7.21 5.75 -16.47
CA ASP A 264 6.50 4.47 -16.53
C ASP A 264 6.79 3.64 -15.26
N GLY A 265 5.98 3.86 -14.23
CA GLY A 265 5.65 2.97 -13.12
C GLY A 265 6.70 2.62 -12.06
N ASP A 266 7.99 2.59 -12.38
CA ASP A 266 8.97 1.89 -11.51
C ASP A 266 10.40 2.48 -11.56
N LEU A 267 10.49 3.78 -11.86
CA LEU A 267 11.73 4.53 -11.87
C LEU A 267 11.94 5.25 -10.53
N HIS A 268 12.97 4.86 -9.79
CA HIS A 268 13.30 5.38 -8.46
C HIS A 268 14.55 6.25 -8.51
N GLN A 269 14.63 7.28 -7.67
CA GLN A 269 15.83 8.11 -7.59
C GLN A 269 16.80 7.54 -6.55
N ILE A 270 18.08 7.49 -6.91
CA ILE A 270 19.18 7.20 -6.00
C ILE A 270 20.13 8.39 -5.99
N ASN A 271 20.47 8.88 -4.80
CA ASN A 271 21.49 9.90 -4.63
C ASN A 271 22.67 9.34 -3.85
N MET A 272 23.86 9.79 -4.22
CA MET A 272 25.08 9.56 -3.47
C MET A 272 25.77 10.91 -3.21
N ASP A 273 25.91 11.23 -1.94
CA ASP A 273 26.51 12.45 -1.44
C ASP A 273 27.96 12.18 -1.02
N LEU A 274 28.89 12.94 -1.57
CA LEU A 274 30.30 12.97 -1.16
C LEU A 274 30.52 14.20 -0.29
N LEU A 275 30.72 13.98 1.01
CA LEU A 275 30.69 15.07 2.00
C LEU A 275 31.90 16.00 1.87
N GLU A 276 33.03 15.47 1.43
CA GLU A 276 34.33 16.13 1.29
C GLU A 276 34.38 17.06 0.08
N LEU A 277 33.44 16.93 -0.86
CA LEU A 277 33.32 17.78 -2.05
C LEU A 277 32.25 18.88 -1.92
N GLY A 278 31.63 19.00 -0.74
CA GLY A 278 30.60 19.98 -0.46
C GLY A 278 30.69 20.53 0.96
N ASP A 279 29.64 21.23 1.38
CA ASP A 279 29.45 21.60 2.78
C ASP A 279 28.32 20.75 3.38
N VAL A 280 28.17 20.80 4.72
CA VAL A 280 27.19 19.97 5.44
C VAL A 280 25.74 20.29 5.02
N GLU A 281 25.45 21.52 4.59
CA GLU A 281 24.12 21.96 4.16
C GLU A 281 23.86 21.70 2.67
N ARG A 282 24.93 21.57 1.88
CA ARG A 282 24.94 21.41 0.43
C ARG A 282 26.05 20.43 0.04
N PRO A 283 25.84 19.13 0.32
CA PRO A 283 26.77 18.12 -0.13
C PRO A 283 26.84 18.10 -1.66
N PHE A 284 27.99 17.67 -2.18
CA PHE A 284 28.06 17.31 -3.58
C PHE A 284 27.33 15.98 -3.79
N SER A 285 26.31 15.99 -4.64
CA SER A 285 25.45 14.84 -4.90
C SER A 285 25.62 14.36 -6.33
N VAL A 286 25.83 13.07 -6.51
CA VAL A 286 25.60 12.38 -7.78
C VAL A 286 24.19 11.79 -7.76
N ILE A 287 23.43 12.05 -8.82
CA ILE A 287 22.01 11.68 -8.92
C ILE A 287 21.87 10.65 -10.02
N MET A 288 21.20 9.55 -9.70
CA MET A 288 20.95 8.41 -10.58
C MET A 288 19.48 8.01 -10.53
N SER A 289 19.05 7.29 -11.56
CA SER A 289 17.75 6.62 -11.59
C SER A 289 17.94 5.11 -11.56
N TYR A 290 17.08 4.41 -10.82
CA TYR A 290 16.96 2.96 -10.79
C TYR A 290 15.62 2.54 -11.37
N ASP A 291 15.65 1.87 -12.51
CA ASP A 291 14.48 1.23 -13.09
C ASP A 291 14.41 -0.22 -12.59
N ASN A 292 13.46 -0.47 -11.67
CA ASN A 292 13.32 -1.78 -11.04
C ASN A 292 12.71 -2.82 -12.02
N ASN A 293 11.93 -2.39 -13.02
CA ASN A 293 11.41 -3.27 -14.06
C ASN A 293 12.51 -3.67 -15.06
N ALA A 294 13.28 -2.70 -15.55
CA ALA A 294 14.39 -2.94 -16.47
C ALA A 294 15.64 -3.52 -15.77
N SER A 295 15.65 -3.54 -14.43
CA SER A 295 16.79 -3.96 -13.61
C SER A 295 18.06 -3.18 -13.97
N LEU A 296 17.97 -1.85 -13.97
CA LEU A 296 19.01 -0.96 -14.50
C LEU A 296 19.19 0.30 -13.64
N VAL A 297 20.43 0.67 -13.34
CA VAL A 297 20.79 1.98 -12.78
C VAL A 297 21.43 2.85 -13.87
N MET A 298 21.00 4.10 -13.95
CA MET A 298 21.46 5.06 -14.94
C MET A 298 21.96 6.34 -14.28
N PHE A 299 23.04 6.91 -14.81
CA PHE A 299 23.50 8.24 -14.41
C PHE A 299 22.54 9.32 -14.94
N ASP A 300 22.01 10.17 -14.05
CA ASP A 300 21.21 11.32 -14.44
C ASP A 300 22.09 12.58 -14.53
N THR A 301 22.63 13.02 -13.39
CA THR A 301 23.32 14.30 -13.23
C THR A 301 24.09 14.40 -11.91
N SER A 302 24.58 15.60 -11.56
CA SER A 302 25.14 15.93 -10.25
C SER A 302 24.76 17.34 -9.82
N SER A 303 24.88 17.67 -8.53
CA SER A 303 24.67 19.02 -8.02
C SER A 303 25.71 20.03 -8.53
N ARG A 304 26.91 19.56 -8.92
CA ARG A 304 27.97 20.37 -9.53
C ARG A 304 28.60 19.67 -10.74
N THR A 305 28.09 19.99 -11.92
CA THR A 305 28.51 19.36 -13.19
C THR A 305 30.00 19.55 -13.52
N SER A 306 30.67 20.57 -12.97
CA SER A 306 32.12 20.78 -13.14
C SER A 306 32.99 19.69 -12.51
N TYR A 307 32.44 18.85 -11.62
CA TYR A 307 33.13 17.70 -11.03
C TYR A 307 32.90 16.39 -11.79
N ILE A 308 32.05 16.41 -12.82
CA ILE A 308 31.76 15.25 -13.66
C ILE A 308 32.61 15.30 -14.93
N ARG A 309 33.03 14.13 -15.41
CA ARG A 309 33.70 13.98 -16.70
C ARG A 309 32.79 14.45 -17.83
N ARG A 310 33.36 15.19 -18.78
CA ARG A 310 32.58 15.75 -19.90
C ARG A 310 31.94 14.61 -20.71
N GLY A 311 30.62 14.70 -20.90
CA GLY A 311 29.86 13.73 -21.70
C GLY A 311 29.66 12.38 -21.01
N PHE A 312 29.91 12.28 -19.69
CA PHE A 312 29.73 11.03 -18.96
C PHE A 312 28.28 10.52 -19.05
N ARG A 313 28.18 9.24 -19.39
CA ARG A 313 26.96 8.44 -19.45
C ARG A 313 27.34 7.05 -18.98
N ALA A 314 26.51 6.47 -18.13
CA ALA A 314 26.71 5.12 -17.67
C ALA A 314 25.37 4.49 -17.31
N GLU A 315 25.28 3.20 -17.62
CA GLU A 315 24.20 2.32 -17.21
C GLU A 315 24.84 1.06 -16.62
N ARG A 316 24.19 0.46 -15.62
CA ARG A 316 24.63 -0.77 -14.96
C ARG A 316 23.44 -1.67 -14.63
N PRO A 317 23.53 -2.98 -14.90
CA PRO A 317 22.48 -3.91 -14.50
C PRO A 317 22.40 -4.00 -12.96
N ALA A 318 21.18 -4.09 -12.44
CA ALA A 318 20.87 -4.26 -11.03
C ALA A 318 19.49 -4.90 -10.86
N GLY A 319 19.45 -6.19 -10.55
CA GLY A 319 18.21 -6.94 -10.31
C GLY A 319 17.70 -6.85 -8.86
N SER A 320 18.40 -6.12 -7.99
CA SER A 320 18.05 -5.98 -6.58
C SER A 320 18.55 -4.66 -5.99
N ILE A 321 18.02 -4.27 -4.83
CA ILE A 321 18.45 -3.07 -4.10
C ILE A 321 19.95 -3.08 -3.75
N PRO A 322 20.54 -4.17 -3.20
CA PRO A 322 21.97 -4.23 -2.97
C PRO A 322 22.81 -4.01 -4.24
N GLU A 323 22.39 -4.61 -5.36
CA GLU A 323 23.05 -4.43 -6.66
C GLU A 323 22.88 -3.00 -7.17
N ALA A 324 21.69 -2.39 -7.01
CA ALA A 324 21.42 -1.02 -7.42
C ALA A 324 22.28 -0.01 -6.65
N LEU A 325 22.45 -0.21 -5.34
CA LEU A 325 23.35 0.60 -4.51
C LEU A 325 24.82 0.40 -4.90
N SER A 326 25.25 -0.85 -5.16
CA SER A 326 26.61 -1.16 -5.61
C SER A 326 26.92 -0.49 -6.96
N ALA A 327 26.01 -0.64 -7.92
CA ALA A 327 26.08 -0.03 -9.24
C ALA A 327 26.07 1.50 -9.17
N SER A 328 25.31 2.06 -8.24
CA SER A 328 25.25 3.49 -7.97
C SER A 328 26.60 4.04 -7.52
N ILE A 329 27.27 3.36 -6.59
CA ILE A 329 28.62 3.74 -6.15
C ILE A 329 29.62 3.64 -7.30
N ASP A 330 29.57 2.57 -8.11
CA ASP A 330 30.42 2.41 -9.29
C ASP A 330 30.24 3.56 -10.29
N ILE A 331 28.99 3.87 -10.64
CA ILE A 331 28.64 4.97 -11.56
C ILE A 331 29.14 6.30 -11.01
N ALA A 332 28.86 6.59 -9.73
CA ALA A 332 29.20 7.88 -9.12
C ALA A 332 30.70 8.13 -9.10
N LEU A 333 31.50 7.14 -8.70
CA LEU A 333 32.96 7.28 -8.64
C LEU A 333 33.61 7.36 -10.04
N ASN A 334 33.11 6.59 -11.01
CA ASN A 334 33.59 6.70 -12.40
C ASN A 334 33.15 8.01 -13.09
N ALA A 335 32.09 8.65 -12.61
CA ALA A 335 31.64 9.94 -13.14
C ALA A 335 32.60 11.08 -12.80
N LEU A 336 33.35 10.98 -11.70
CA LEU A 336 34.24 12.03 -11.21
C LEU A 336 35.42 12.29 -12.15
N ASN A 337 35.70 13.57 -12.40
CA ASN A 337 36.89 13.99 -13.16
C ASN A 337 38.11 14.20 -12.25
N ASP A 338 39.26 14.49 -12.85
CA ASP A 338 40.52 14.67 -12.11
C ASP A 338 40.48 15.81 -11.10
N SER A 339 39.69 16.86 -11.35
CA SER A 339 39.51 17.98 -10.42
C SER A 339 38.84 17.51 -9.14
N ALA A 340 37.74 16.75 -9.25
CA ALA A 340 37.05 16.19 -8.10
C ALA A 340 37.94 15.21 -7.32
N TRP A 341 38.66 14.34 -8.02
CA TRP A 341 39.60 13.42 -7.37
C TRP A 341 40.80 14.11 -6.72
N SER A 342 41.20 15.28 -7.21
CA SER A 342 42.28 16.06 -6.59
C SER A 342 41.78 16.78 -5.34
N ASP A 343 40.55 17.31 -5.37
CA ASP A 343 39.93 17.93 -4.20
C ASP A 343 39.70 16.89 -3.08
N LEU A 344 39.31 15.65 -3.42
CA LEU A 344 39.19 14.54 -2.46
C LEU A 344 40.51 14.12 -1.81
N ALA A 345 41.63 14.22 -2.54
CA ALA A 345 42.96 13.82 -2.07
C ALA A 345 43.78 14.97 -1.44
N GLY A 346 43.26 16.20 -1.52
CA GLY A 346 43.94 17.43 -1.11
C GLY A 346 43.42 18.06 0.18
N LEU A 347 42.56 17.34 0.91
CA LEU A 347 42.20 17.61 2.30
C LEU A 347 43.26 17.02 3.25
#